data_AF-A0A349HXG9-F1
#
_entry.id   AF-A0A349HXG9-F1
#
_cell.length_a   1.000
_cell.length_b   1.000
_cell.length_c   1.000
_cell.angle_alpha   90.00
_cell.angle_beta   90.00
_cell.angle_gamma   90.00
#
_symmetry.space_group_name_H-M   'P 1'
#
loop_
_entity.id
_entity.type
_entity.pdbx_description
1 polymer ?
#
loop_
_entity_poly.entity_id
_entity_poly.type
_entity_poly.pdbx_seq_one_letter_code
_entity_poly.pdbx_strand_id
1 'polypeptide(L)'
;MGFLLGAFGKLSAGRRMRQLQARMMRVQSRARRVTRDVEKMEKLLQRQEKSELNSLTLYSNSIYFAAQQSLLATTGLGAIQQKWAQGGMDALSDDEKAKLSQEQTQMSQNLSQMKAQNDMLVASMKQQIEDKYELMREQMLEPLKDEEEELQTEKDSLESQYEIAKNDYEACKKMEAADAKNLAPNYTGQG
;
A
#
# COMPACT_ATOMS: atom_id res chain seq x y z
N MET A 1 -22.64 -57.29 -2.97
CA MET A 1 -21.49 -56.77 -2.19
C MET A 1 -21.23 -55.29 -2.43
N GLY A 2 -21.46 -54.73 -3.63
CA GLY A 2 -21.13 -53.33 -3.92
C GLY A 2 -22.09 -52.27 -3.35
N PHE A 3 -23.34 -52.60 -2.99
CA PHE A 3 -24.23 -51.68 -2.25
C PHE A 3 -23.62 -51.23 -0.91
N LEU A 4 -23.14 -52.19 -0.09
CA LEU A 4 -22.49 -51.88 1.18
C LEU A 4 -21.18 -51.10 0.95
N LEU A 5 -20.39 -51.49 -0.06
CA LEU A 5 -19.16 -50.78 -0.42
C LEU A 5 -19.43 -49.31 -0.82
N GLY A 6 -20.48 -49.07 -1.60
CA GLY A 6 -20.94 -47.73 -1.99
C GLY A 6 -21.47 -46.91 -0.81
N ALA A 7 -22.23 -47.54 0.10
CA ALA A 7 -22.73 -46.88 1.31
C ALA A 7 -21.60 -46.47 2.27
N PHE A 8 -20.62 -47.36 2.50
CA PHE A 8 -19.43 -47.06 3.30
C PHE A 8 -18.58 -45.97 2.63
N GLY A 9 -18.30 -46.09 1.33
CA GLY A 9 -17.53 -45.11 0.56
C GLY A 9 -18.16 -43.72 0.53
N LYS A 10 -19.50 -43.65 0.42
CA LYS A 10 -20.26 -42.39 0.48
C LYS A 10 -20.16 -41.73 1.85
N LEU A 11 -20.23 -42.50 2.95
CA LEU A 11 -20.09 -41.96 4.29
C LEU A 11 -18.67 -41.44 4.56
N SER A 12 -17.64 -42.19 4.15
CA SER A 12 -16.24 -41.76 4.32
C SER A 12 -15.90 -40.54 3.46
N ALA A 13 -16.27 -40.57 2.17
CA ALA A 13 -16.05 -39.45 1.25
C ALA A 13 -16.83 -38.20 1.68
N GLY A 14 -18.09 -38.36 2.13
CA GLY A 14 -18.90 -37.26 2.64
C GLY A 14 -18.35 -36.64 3.93
N ARG A 15 -17.77 -37.45 4.83
CA ARG A 15 -17.05 -36.93 6.02
C ARG A 15 -15.81 -36.14 5.60
N ARG A 16 -15.01 -36.67 4.68
CA ARG A 16 -13.81 -36.00 4.14
C ARG A 16 -14.15 -34.67 3.48
N MET A 17 -15.18 -34.65 2.63
CA MET A 17 -15.67 -33.45 1.95
C MET A 17 -16.05 -32.34 2.95
N ARG A 18 -16.83 -32.67 3.99
CA ARG A 18 -17.20 -31.69 5.05
C ARG A 18 -15.99 -31.18 5.84
N GLN A 19 -15.02 -32.05 6.13
CA GLN A 19 -13.79 -31.65 6.82
C GLN A 19 -12.95 -30.70 5.97
N LEU A 20 -12.80 -30.98 4.67
CA LEU A 20 -12.08 -30.13 3.73
C LEU A 20 -12.78 -28.78 3.56
N GLN A 21 -14.11 -28.77 3.43
CA GLN A 21 -14.90 -27.53 3.38
C GLN A 21 -14.71 -26.67 4.64
N ALA A 22 -14.75 -27.29 5.82
CA ALA A 22 -14.53 -26.57 7.08
C ALA A 22 -13.12 -25.98 7.18
N ARG A 23 -12.09 -26.68 6.69
CA ARG A 23 -10.72 -26.16 6.62
C ARG A 23 -10.63 -24.99 5.63
N MET A 24 -11.19 -25.14 4.43
CA MET A 24 -11.22 -24.11 3.41
C MET A 24 -11.86 -22.81 3.92
N MET A 25 -12.99 -22.89 4.63
CA MET A 25 -13.64 -21.72 5.22
C MET A 25 -12.76 -21.01 6.27
N ARG A 26 -11.96 -21.76 7.04
CA ARG A 26 -11.02 -21.18 8.01
C ARG A 26 -9.87 -20.47 7.31
N VAL A 27 -9.27 -21.11 6.31
CA VAL A 27 -8.18 -20.55 5.49
C VAL A 27 -8.67 -19.30 4.77
N GLN A 28 -9.83 -19.36 4.11
CA GLN A 28 -10.43 -18.21 3.44
C GLN A 28 -10.72 -17.05 4.42
N SER A 29 -11.17 -17.35 5.64
CA SER A 29 -11.37 -16.33 6.67
C SER A 29 -10.07 -15.67 7.11
N ARG A 30 -8.97 -16.45 7.21
CA ARG A 30 -7.63 -15.92 7.48
C ARG A 30 -7.12 -15.07 6.32
N ALA A 31 -7.19 -15.58 5.09
CA ALA A 31 -6.76 -14.85 3.89
C ALA A 31 -7.43 -13.47 3.82
N ARG A 32 -8.76 -13.41 3.95
CA ARG A 32 -9.50 -12.13 3.99
C ARG A 32 -9.11 -11.19 5.14
N ARG A 33 -8.57 -11.69 6.24
CA ARG A 33 -8.04 -10.82 7.31
C ARG A 33 -6.69 -10.27 6.89
N VAL A 34 -5.77 -11.13 6.48
CA VAL A 34 -4.43 -10.76 6.02
C VAL A 34 -4.49 -9.76 4.87
N THR A 35 -5.27 -10.00 3.81
CA THR A 35 -5.48 -9.06 2.70
C THR A 35 -5.92 -7.68 3.19
N ARG A 36 -6.86 -7.62 4.14
CA ARG A 36 -7.34 -6.34 4.70
C ARG A 36 -6.27 -5.65 5.53
N ASP A 37 -5.43 -6.40 6.22
CA ASP A 37 -4.39 -5.85 7.06
C ASP A 37 -3.22 -5.35 6.20
N VAL A 38 -2.86 -6.03 5.11
CA VAL A 38 -1.97 -5.54 4.04
C VAL A 38 -2.48 -4.19 3.52
N GLU A 39 -3.73 -4.13 3.06
CA GLU A 39 -4.30 -2.90 2.50
C GLU A 39 -4.31 -1.73 3.50
N LYS A 40 -4.65 -1.99 4.76
CA LYS A 40 -4.69 -0.95 5.81
C LYS A 40 -3.30 -0.43 6.11
N MET A 41 -2.33 -1.33 6.26
CA MET A 41 -0.94 -0.96 6.55
C MET A 41 -0.35 -0.18 5.38
N GLU A 42 -0.59 -0.60 4.14
CA GLU A 42 -0.13 0.12 2.96
C GLU A 42 -0.71 1.54 2.90
N LYS A 43 -2.03 1.69 3.10
CA LYS A 43 -2.66 3.02 3.15
C LYS A 43 -2.14 3.89 4.29
N LEU A 44 -1.83 3.29 5.44
CA LEU A 44 -1.29 4.00 6.59
C LEU A 44 0.12 4.51 6.31
N LEU A 45 1.01 3.65 5.80
CA LEU A 45 2.38 4.00 5.43
C LEU A 45 2.38 5.10 4.36
N GLN A 46 1.58 4.93 3.33
CA GLN A 46 1.47 5.89 2.22
C GLN A 46 0.93 7.26 2.69
N ARG A 47 0.00 7.27 3.66
CA ARG A 47 -0.49 8.51 4.28
C ARG A 47 0.58 9.18 5.13
N GLN A 48 1.35 8.41 5.91
CA GLN A 48 2.42 8.94 6.74
C GLN A 48 3.55 9.52 5.87
N GLU A 49 3.98 8.78 4.84
CA GLU A 49 4.96 9.21 3.84
C GLU A 49 4.54 10.52 3.19
N LYS A 50 3.31 10.60 2.67
CA LYS A 50 2.78 11.82 2.07
C LYS A 50 2.73 12.97 3.06
N SER A 51 2.42 12.71 4.33
CA SER A 51 2.42 13.73 5.37
C SER A 51 3.82 14.28 5.65
N GLU A 52 4.84 13.40 5.71
CA GLU A 52 6.24 13.80 5.89
C GLU A 52 6.80 14.55 4.67
N LEU A 53 6.48 14.11 3.46
CA LEU A 53 6.86 14.82 2.23
C LEU A 53 6.22 16.21 2.15
N ASN A 54 4.97 16.33 2.58
CA ASN A 54 4.28 17.62 2.64
C ASN A 54 4.89 18.52 3.72
N SER A 55 5.22 18.00 4.90
CA SER A 55 5.86 18.78 5.97
C SER A 55 7.25 19.26 5.55
N LEU A 56 8.02 18.42 4.85
CA LEU A 56 9.31 18.79 4.27
C LEU A 56 9.16 19.92 3.25
N THR A 57 8.12 19.87 2.41
CA THR A 57 7.83 20.92 1.42
C THR A 57 7.46 22.24 2.12
N LEU A 58 6.68 22.20 3.19
CA LEU A 58 6.34 23.38 4.00
C LEU A 58 7.58 23.95 4.70
N TYR A 59 8.44 23.08 5.24
CA TYR A 59 9.70 23.46 5.88
C TYR A 59 10.69 24.10 4.91
N SER A 60 10.83 23.54 3.71
CA SER A 60 11.61 24.14 2.62
C SER A 60 11.16 25.56 2.31
N ASN A 61 9.86 25.73 2.10
CA ASN A 61 9.28 27.02 1.75
C ASN A 61 9.43 28.05 2.89
N SER A 62 9.33 27.62 4.15
CA SER A 62 9.51 28.51 5.30
C SER A 62 10.96 28.94 5.50
N ILE A 63 11.93 28.04 5.30
CA ILE A 63 13.36 28.40 5.30
C ILE A 63 13.65 29.41 4.19
N TYR A 64 13.17 29.15 2.98
CA TYR A 64 13.40 30.05 1.84
C TYR A 64 12.80 31.44 2.10
N PHE A 65 11.59 31.51 2.66
CA PHE A 65 10.95 32.78 2.99
C PHE A 65 11.66 33.52 4.14
N ALA A 66 12.07 32.81 5.19
CA ALA A 66 12.83 33.39 6.30
C ALA A 66 14.21 33.90 5.85
N ALA A 67 14.88 33.13 4.98
CA ALA A 67 16.13 33.51 4.36
C ALA A 67 15.98 34.78 3.50
N GLN A 68 14.93 34.84 2.68
CA GLN A 68 14.61 36.04 1.89
C GLN A 68 14.42 37.27 2.78
N GLN A 69 13.66 37.13 3.88
CA GLN A 69 13.42 38.22 4.82
C GLN A 69 14.70 38.64 5.55
N SER A 70 15.53 37.69 5.97
CA SER A 70 16.81 37.97 6.62
C SER A 70 17.77 38.70 5.67
N LEU A 71 17.85 38.27 4.42
CA LEU A 71 18.73 38.89 3.42
C LEU A 71 18.34 40.36 3.20
N LEU A 72 17.03 40.62 3.10
CA LEU A 72 16.46 41.96 2.98
C LEU A 72 16.77 42.85 4.20
N ALA A 73 16.81 42.27 5.39
CA ALA A 73 17.12 42.99 6.63
C ALA A 73 18.63 43.29 6.79
N THR A 74 19.49 42.45 6.21
CA THR A 74 20.96 42.60 6.29
C THR A 74 21.55 43.51 5.21
N THR A 75 20.87 43.72 4.09
CA THR A 75 21.27 44.78 3.16
C THR A 75 21.10 46.11 3.89
N GLY A 76 22.18 46.85 4.12
CA GLY A 76 22.23 48.10 4.89
C GLY A 76 21.44 49.27 4.28
N LEU A 77 20.50 48.96 3.40
CA LEU A 77 19.62 49.83 2.64
C LEU A 77 18.50 50.46 3.46
N GLY A 78 18.39 50.23 4.76
CA GLY A 78 17.26 50.70 5.58
C GLY A 78 16.89 52.17 5.34
N ALA A 79 17.89 53.06 5.21
CA ALA A 79 17.68 54.49 4.92
C ALA A 79 17.34 54.79 3.45
N ILE A 80 17.97 54.10 2.49
CA ILE A 80 17.74 54.25 1.04
C ILE A 80 16.36 53.69 0.66
N GLN A 81 15.98 52.56 1.24
CA GLN A 81 14.69 51.90 1.07
C GLN A 81 13.56 52.71 1.70
N GLN A 82 13.80 53.39 2.83
CA GLN A 82 12.83 54.34 3.41
C GLN A 82 12.57 55.55 2.51
N LYS A 83 13.65 56.15 1.97
CA LYS A 83 13.52 57.27 1.01
C LYS A 83 12.77 56.84 -0.26
N TRP A 84 13.09 55.67 -0.79
CA TRP A 84 12.38 55.08 -1.92
C TRP A 84 10.90 54.81 -1.62
N ALA A 85 10.58 54.27 -0.44
CA ALA A 85 9.20 54.01 -0.03
C ALA A 85 8.37 55.28 0.19
N GLN A 86 9.01 56.40 0.58
CA GLN A 86 8.32 57.67 0.84
C GLN A 86 8.17 58.56 -0.39
N GLY A 87 9.09 58.48 -1.36
CA GLY A 87 9.12 59.41 -2.50
C GLY A 87 9.39 58.77 -3.86
N GLY A 88 9.40 57.44 -3.96
CA GLY A 88 9.68 56.72 -5.19
C GLY A 88 11.14 56.85 -5.63
N MET A 89 11.41 56.46 -6.89
CA MET A 89 12.78 56.44 -7.44
C MET A 89 13.37 57.85 -7.61
N ASP A 90 12.53 58.88 -7.68
CA ASP A 90 12.93 60.28 -7.86
C ASP A 90 13.44 60.94 -6.57
N ALA A 91 13.18 60.34 -5.40
CA ALA A 91 13.66 60.82 -4.11
C ALA A 91 15.09 60.36 -3.76
N LEU A 92 15.72 59.58 -4.65
CA LEU A 92 17.08 59.05 -4.50
C LEU A 92 18.07 59.83 -5.35
N SER A 93 19.27 60.08 -4.82
CA SER A 93 20.38 60.59 -5.63
C SER A 93 20.85 59.54 -6.65
N ASP A 94 21.58 59.97 -7.69
CA ASP A 94 22.09 59.04 -8.71
C ASP A 94 23.08 58.00 -8.13
N ASP A 95 23.87 58.39 -7.13
CA ASP A 95 24.73 57.46 -6.37
C ASP A 95 23.91 56.47 -5.52
N GLU A 96 22.80 56.93 -4.92
CA GLU A 96 21.89 56.08 -4.14
C GLU A 96 21.14 55.08 -5.05
N LYS A 97 20.74 55.50 -6.26
CA LYS A 97 20.15 54.63 -7.29
C LYS A 97 21.14 53.57 -7.77
N ALA A 98 22.39 53.94 -8.03
CA ALA A 98 23.43 53.00 -8.45
C ALA A 98 23.72 51.94 -7.37
N LYS A 99 23.80 52.34 -6.09
CA LYS A 99 23.96 51.41 -4.96
C LYS A 99 22.76 50.48 -4.81
N LEU A 100 21.54 51.01 -4.89
CA LEU A 100 20.31 50.21 -4.81
C LEU A 100 20.27 49.15 -5.92
N SER A 101 20.57 49.54 -7.17
CA SER A 101 20.60 48.62 -8.31
C SER A 101 21.67 47.53 -8.15
N GLN A 102 22.85 47.88 -7.65
CA GLN A 102 23.94 46.94 -7.40
C GLN A 102 23.59 45.93 -6.29
N GLU A 103 23.07 46.40 -5.15
CA GLU A 103 22.62 45.52 -4.07
C GLU A 103 21.43 44.65 -4.47
N GLN A 104 20.49 45.17 -5.25
CA GLN A 104 19.34 44.39 -5.73
C GLN A 104 19.78 43.25 -6.65
N THR A 105 20.78 43.49 -7.50
CA THR A 105 21.39 42.46 -8.36
C THR A 105 22.13 41.40 -7.52
N GLN A 106 22.90 41.83 -6.53
CA GLN A 106 23.66 40.94 -5.65
C GLN A 106 22.74 40.10 -4.74
N MET A 107 21.65 40.71 -4.25
CA MET A 107 20.61 40.04 -3.48
C MET A 107 19.88 38.98 -4.33
N SER A 108 19.54 39.30 -5.59
CA SER A 108 18.93 38.34 -6.51
C SER A 108 19.83 37.12 -6.77
N GLN A 109 21.14 37.35 -6.94
CA GLN A 109 22.13 36.28 -7.10
C GLN A 109 22.26 35.41 -5.84
N ASN A 110 22.33 36.02 -4.65
CA ASN A 110 22.39 35.30 -3.37
C ASN A 110 21.12 34.49 -3.10
N LEU A 111 19.95 35.06 -3.40
CA LEU A 111 18.67 34.37 -3.24
C LEU A 111 18.57 33.15 -4.17
N SER A 112 19.06 33.29 -5.42
CA SER A 112 19.12 32.20 -6.39
C SER A 112 20.04 31.06 -5.92
N GLN A 113 21.22 31.39 -5.39
CA GLN A 113 22.13 30.39 -4.81
C GLN A 113 21.53 29.70 -3.58
N MET A 114 20.89 30.44 -2.68
CA MET A 114 20.21 29.86 -1.52
C MET A 114 19.06 28.94 -1.93
N LYS A 115 18.29 29.32 -2.95
CA LYS A 115 17.23 28.47 -3.49
C LYS A 115 17.80 27.15 -4.00
N ALA A 116 18.87 27.21 -4.80
CA ALA A 116 19.52 26.02 -5.33
C ALA A 116 20.07 25.10 -4.22
N GLN A 117 20.66 25.66 -3.16
CA GLN A 117 21.11 24.88 -2.00
C GLN A 117 19.93 24.25 -1.23
N ASN A 118 18.84 24.99 -1.03
CA ASN A 118 17.65 24.47 -0.37
C ASN A 118 17.02 23.34 -1.21
N ASP A 119 16.88 23.51 -2.52
CA ASP A 119 16.37 22.49 -3.44
C ASP A 119 17.22 21.21 -3.38
N MET A 120 18.56 21.32 -3.30
CA MET A 120 19.46 20.19 -3.15
C MET A 120 19.27 19.46 -1.81
N LEU A 121 19.17 20.21 -0.71
CA LEU A 121 18.95 19.64 0.63
C LEU A 121 17.60 18.95 0.73
N VAL A 122 16.55 19.56 0.16
CA VAL A 122 15.20 18.99 0.11
C VAL A 122 15.18 17.73 -0.74
N ALA A 123 15.86 17.70 -1.88
CA ALA A 123 15.96 16.50 -2.70
C ALA A 123 16.63 15.35 -1.91
N SER A 124 17.72 15.64 -1.19
CA SER A 124 18.37 14.64 -0.33
C SER A 124 17.47 14.15 0.80
N MET A 125 16.73 15.04 1.47
CA MET A 125 15.79 14.66 2.53
C MET A 125 14.59 13.88 1.98
N LYS A 126 14.08 14.22 0.80
CA LYS A 126 13.02 13.45 0.13
C LYS A 126 13.45 12.01 -0.10
N GLN A 127 14.65 11.82 -0.66
CA GLN A 127 15.19 10.49 -0.89
C GLN A 127 15.31 9.68 0.40
N GLN A 128 15.81 10.28 1.48
CA GLN A 128 15.87 9.61 2.79
C GLN A 128 14.49 9.24 3.36
N ILE A 129 13.47 10.07 3.13
CA ILE A 129 12.10 9.76 3.53
C ILE A 129 11.57 8.58 2.71
N GLU A 130 11.74 8.61 1.38
CA GLU A 130 11.32 7.53 0.48
C GLU A 130 11.99 6.20 0.87
N ASP A 131 13.31 6.18 1.03
CA ASP A 131 14.08 4.99 1.45
C ASP A 131 13.61 4.44 2.81
N LYS A 132 13.33 5.32 3.78
CA LYS A 132 12.80 4.94 5.10
C LYS A 132 11.43 4.26 4.97
N TYR A 133 10.54 4.82 4.16
CA TYR A 133 9.20 4.25 3.98
C TYR A 133 9.23 2.97 3.14
N GLU A 134 10.17 2.82 2.20
CA GLU A 134 10.42 1.56 1.50
C GLU A 134 10.85 0.46 2.47
N LEU A 135 11.84 0.72 3.33
CA LEU A 135 12.26 -0.21 4.37
C LEU A 135 11.11 -0.58 5.34
N MET A 136 10.28 0.40 5.72
CA MET A 136 9.11 0.12 6.55
C MET A 136 8.09 -0.76 5.84
N ARG A 137 7.89 -0.56 4.53
CA ARG A 137 7.00 -1.40 3.73
C ARG A 137 7.54 -2.82 3.66
N GLU A 138 8.82 -3.03 3.39
CA GLU A 138 9.44 -4.35 3.41
C GLU A 138 9.22 -5.03 4.78
N GLN A 139 9.62 -4.39 5.87
CA GLN A 139 9.52 -4.99 7.20
C GLN A 139 8.09 -5.31 7.66
N MET A 140 7.10 -4.51 7.26
CA MET A 140 5.72 -4.63 7.76
C MET A 140 4.77 -5.33 6.79
N LEU A 141 4.92 -5.12 5.48
CA LEU A 141 4.00 -5.66 4.48
C LEU A 141 4.50 -6.98 3.89
N GLU A 142 5.81 -7.18 3.74
CA GLU A 142 6.35 -8.39 3.12
C GLU A 142 5.92 -9.66 3.88
N PRO A 143 6.02 -9.75 5.22
CA PRO A 143 5.55 -10.94 5.95
C PRO A 143 4.05 -11.21 5.79
N LEU A 144 3.26 -10.14 5.65
CA LEU A 144 1.80 -10.27 5.46
C LEU A 144 1.47 -10.71 4.03
N LYS A 145 2.23 -10.26 3.03
CA LYS A 145 2.08 -10.70 1.64
C LYS A 145 2.50 -12.15 1.47
N ASP A 146 3.58 -12.56 2.12
CA ASP A 146 4.00 -13.97 2.15
C ASP A 146 2.92 -14.84 2.80
N GLU A 147 2.36 -14.42 3.95
CA GLU A 147 1.24 -15.15 4.57
C GLU A 147 0.01 -15.20 3.66
N GLU A 148 -0.29 -14.13 2.92
CA GLU A 148 -1.39 -14.09 1.96
C GLU A 148 -1.19 -15.10 0.83
N GLU A 149 0.01 -15.17 0.25
CA GLU A 149 0.36 -16.11 -0.82
C GLU A 149 0.34 -17.56 -0.33
N GLU A 150 0.84 -17.83 0.87
CA GLU A 150 0.77 -19.14 1.52
C GLU A 150 -0.68 -19.58 1.74
N LEU A 151 -1.53 -18.70 2.29
CA LEU A 151 -2.94 -18.99 2.54
C LEU A 151 -3.71 -19.20 1.24
N GLN A 152 -3.37 -18.47 0.18
CA GLN A 152 -3.98 -18.64 -1.13
C GLN A 152 -3.58 -19.98 -1.75
N THR A 153 -2.31 -20.37 -1.63
CA THR A 153 -1.82 -21.68 -2.06
C THR A 153 -2.47 -22.82 -1.27
N GLU A 154 -2.61 -22.68 0.05
CA GLU A 154 -3.31 -23.66 0.90
C GLU A 154 -4.78 -23.80 0.47
N LYS A 155 -5.45 -22.67 0.18
CA LYS A 155 -6.82 -22.66 -0.30
C LYS A 155 -6.96 -23.44 -1.60
N ASP A 156 -6.10 -23.19 -2.58
CA ASP A 156 -6.17 -23.84 -3.89
C ASP A 156 -5.89 -25.35 -3.78
N SER A 157 -4.97 -25.76 -2.91
CA SER A 157 -4.74 -27.17 -2.57
C SER A 157 -5.97 -27.82 -1.91
N LEU A 158 -6.62 -27.13 -0.97
CA LEU A 158 -7.83 -27.62 -0.32
C LEU A 158 -9.01 -27.72 -1.29
N GLU A 159 -9.13 -26.78 -2.23
CA GLU A 159 -10.15 -26.80 -3.28
C GLU A 159 -9.96 -28.00 -4.21
N SER A 160 -8.71 -28.28 -4.63
CA SER A 160 -8.39 -29.48 -5.41
C SER A 160 -8.76 -30.76 -4.67
N GLN A 161 -8.37 -30.89 -3.40
CA GLN A 161 -8.73 -32.05 -2.57
C GLN A 161 -10.23 -32.18 -2.35
N TYR A 162 -10.95 -31.06 -2.23
CA TYR A 162 -12.39 -31.03 -2.08
C TYR A 162 -13.10 -31.57 -3.32
N GLU A 163 -12.69 -31.13 -4.52
CA GLU A 163 -13.28 -31.63 -5.77
C GLU A 163 -13.02 -33.12 -5.98
N ILE A 164 -11.83 -33.63 -5.62
CA ILE A 164 -11.57 -35.08 -5.62
C ILE A 164 -12.53 -35.80 -4.68
N ALA A 165 -12.64 -35.35 -3.42
CA ALA A 165 -13.52 -35.98 -2.43
C ALA A 165 -15.01 -35.91 -2.82
N LYS A 166 -15.42 -34.86 -3.51
CA LYS A 166 -16.76 -34.69 -4.07
C LYS A 166 -17.03 -35.65 -5.21
N ASN A 167 -16.08 -35.82 -6.13
CA ASN A 167 -16.17 -36.82 -7.19
C ASN A 167 -16.24 -38.25 -6.64
N ASP A 168 -15.43 -38.57 -5.63
CA ASP A 168 -15.47 -39.86 -4.92
C ASP A 168 -16.84 -40.09 -4.27
N TYR A 169 -17.38 -39.06 -3.61
CA TYR A 169 -18.71 -39.10 -2.99
C TYR A 169 -19.81 -39.37 -4.03
N GLU A 170 -19.78 -38.67 -5.17
CA GLU A 170 -20.73 -38.87 -6.25
C GLU A 170 -20.61 -40.26 -6.90
N ALA A 171 -19.39 -40.75 -7.09
CA ALA A 171 -19.14 -42.10 -7.60
C ALA A 171 -19.70 -43.17 -6.65
N CYS A 172 -19.43 -43.04 -5.34
CA CYS A 172 -19.97 -43.95 -4.33
C CYS A 172 -21.50 -43.91 -4.26
N LYS A 173 -22.09 -42.72 -4.40
CA LYS A 173 -23.56 -42.54 -4.47
C LYS A 173 -24.16 -43.24 -5.70
N LYS A 174 -23.50 -43.14 -6.86
CA LYS A 174 -23.94 -43.83 -8.09
C LYS A 174 -23.81 -45.35 -7.95
N MET A 175 -22.72 -45.83 -7.35
CA MET A 175 -22.50 -47.26 -7.09
C MET A 175 -23.54 -47.85 -6.13
N GLU A 176 -23.84 -47.14 -5.03
CA GLU A 176 -24.92 -47.50 -4.11
C GLU A 176 -26.27 -47.58 -4.85
N ALA A 177 -26.61 -46.57 -5.66
CA ALA A 177 -27.88 -46.53 -6.39
C ALA A 177 -28.00 -47.64 -7.46
N ALA A 178 -26.92 -47.93 -8.18
CA ALA A 178 -26.89 -48.98 -9.20
C ALA A 178 -27.09 -50.37 -8.58
N ASP A 179 -26.41 -50.66 -7.47
CA ASP A 179 -26.53 -51.95 -6.79
C ASP A 179 -27.81 -52.07 -5.97
N ALA A 180 -28.36 -50.97 -5.43
CA ALA A 180 -29.68 -50.98 -4.81
C ALA A 180 -30.77 -51.44 -5.78
N LYS A 181 -30.67 -51.05 -7.06
CA LYS A 181 -31.58 -51.48 -8.13
C LYS A 181 -31.46 -52.99 -8.42
N ASN A 182 -30.26 -53.56 -8.26
CA ASN A 182 -29.99 -54.99 -8.45
C ASN A 182 -30.31 -55.83 -7.19
N LEU A 183 -30.47 -55.19 -6.03
CA LEU A 183 -30.87 -55.82 -4.76
C LEU A 183 -32.39 -55.79 -4.53
N ALA A 184 -33.14 -55.02 -5.31
CA ALA A 184 -34.60 -55.02 -5.24
C ALA A 184 -35.12 -56.42 -5.61
N PRO A 185 -35.96 -57.07 -4.79
CA PRO A 185 -36.50 -58.38 -5.13
C PRO A 185 -37.31 -58.26 -6.43
N ASN A 186 -37.04 -59.13 -7.40
CA ASN A 186 -37.90 -59.27 -8.57
C ASN A 186 -39.24 -59.88 -8.10
N TYR A 187 -40.20 -59.03 -7.76
CA TYR A 187 -41.57 -59.44 -7.46
C TYR A 187 -42.38 -59.79 -8.73
N THR A 188 -41.73 -59.91 -9.88
CA THR A 188 -42.30 -60.58 -11.06
C THR A 188 -41.86 -62.03 -11.04
N GLY A 189 -42.51 -62.82 -10.18
CA GLY A 189 -42.42 -64.28 -10.22
C GLY A 189 -42.79 -64.77 -11.62
N GLN A 190 -41.91 -65.59 -12.18
CA GLN A 190 -42.26 -66.51 -13.25
C GLN A 190 -43.37 -67.44 -12.74
N GLY A 191 -44.44 -67.54 -13.52
CA GLY A 191 -45.32 -68.71 -13.50
C GLY A 191 -44.64 -69.91 -14.13
#